data_AF-A0A151J4S7-F1
#
_entry.id   AF-A0A151J4S7-F1
#
_cell.length_a   1.000
_cell.length_b   1.000
_cell.length_c   1.000
_cell.angle_alpha   90.00
_cell.angle_beta   90.00
_cell.angle_gamma   90.00
#
_symmetry.space_group_name_H-M   'P 1'
#
loop_
_entity.id
_entity.type
_entity.pdbx_description
1 polymer ?
#
loop_
_entity_poly.entity_id
_entity_poly.type
_entity_poly.pdbx_seq_one_letter_code
_entity_poly.pdbx_strand_id
1 'polypeptide(L)'
;ALSRILNFTVNVNKLNPMRAACHIEVPREIAAKRAVINVHTMDNACFAWSVVAALYPAEKYTERESSYPHYTTVLNLTGIEFPVTLRDIPKFERLNTVSINVYGIENKQVLPLRLTSDKKEKHVNVLYLQDPRNDGVGHFAWIKNLSRLVSSQLSRKKNKKLFCDRCLHYFGSSQKLQTHEVDCQKLNDCAIRLPSENDRWLEFGNHCNRERVPFVVYADLECVLRKTEPNKEDASSYEYQQHEVFSIGYYVRCSYDDTLSAYQFRRDKNCIAWFARQLNDLAHRVKDIISANVPMEALSK
;
A
#
# COMPACT_ATOMS: atom_id res chain seq x y z
N ALA A 1 7.93 -28.49 13.04
CA ALA A 1 8.33 -27.62 11.92
C ALA A 1 7.08 -27.05 11.27
N LEU A 2 7.14 -25.78 10.83
CA LEU A 2 6.04 -25.09 10.14
C LEU A 2 5.90 -25.69 8.74
N SER A 3 4.84 -26.46 8.48
CA SER A 3 4.71 -27.29 7.26
C SER A 3 4.03 -26.60 6.08
N ARG A 4 3.34 -25.48 6.29
CA ARG A 4 2.70 -24.71 5.21
C ARG A 4 2.43 -23.26 5.65
N ILE A 5 2.82 -22.30 4.83
CA ILE A 5 2.39 -20.90 4.97
C ILE A 5 1.15 -20.72 4.08
N LEU A 6 -0.02 -20.64 4.73
CA LEU A 6 -1.32 -20.50 4.06
C LEU A 6 -1.57 -19.08 3.53
N ASN A 7 -0.98 -18.09 4.19
CA ASN A 7 -1.08 -16.68 3.83
C ASN A 7 0.18 -15.97 4.35
N PHE A 8 0.76 -15.09 3.53
CA PHE A 8 1.87 -14.24 3.88
C PHE A 8 1.46 -12.80 3.62
N THR A 9 1.29 -12.02 4.69
CA THR A 9 0.86 -10.63 4.60
C THR A 9 2.02 -9.74 5.02
N VAL A 10 2.58 -9.00 4.05
CA VAL A 10 3.61 -7.99 4.32
C VAL A 10 2.93 -6.64 4.47
N ASN A 11 2.89 -6.13 5.70
CA ASN A 11 2.43 -4.78 5.98
C ASN A 11 3.62 -3.81 5.87
N VAL A 12 3.80 -3.24 4.68
CA VAL A 12 4.79 -2.18 4.46
C VAL A 12 4.19 -0.85 4.89
N ASN A 13 4.55 -0.39 6.08
CA ASN A 13 4.18 0.93 6.56
C ASN A 13 5.32 1.91 6.27
N LYS A 14 5.06 2.94 5.45
CA LYS A 14 5.99 4.06 5.31
C LYS A 14 5.97 4.85 6.63
N LEU A 15 7.03 4.72 7.44
CA LEU A 15 7.17 5.51 8.66
C LEU A 15 7.51 6.95 8.25
N ASN A 16 6.50 7.80 8.23
CA ASN A 16 6.70 9.24 8.11
C ASN A 16 6.60 9.85 9.51
N PRO A 17 7.68 10.37 10.11
CA PRO A 17 7.68 10.86 11.49
C PRO A 17 6.80 12.10 11.71
N MET A 18 6.11 12.60 10.67
CA MET A 18 5.06 13.63 10.70
C MET A 18 5.25 14.67 11.81
N ARG A 19 6.35 15.44 11.73
CA ARG A 19 6.54 16.62 12.58
C ARG A 19 5.84 17.79 11.91
N ALA A 20 5.21 18.68 12.66
CA ALA A 20 4.49 19.82 12.09
C ALA A 20 5.30 21.14 12.15
N ALA A 21 5.16 22.04 11.20
CA ALA A 21 5.51 23.46 11.31
C ALA A 21 4.50 24.31 10.52
N CYS A 22 4.21 25.51 11.02
CA CYS A 22 2.91 26.16 10.79
C CYS A 22 2.85 27.13 9.60
N HIS A 23 3.72 26.95 8.61
CA HIS A 23 3.80 27.83 7.44
C HIS A 23 3.55 27.09 6.13
N ILE A 24 2.41 26.39 6.09
CA ILE A 24 1.96 25.66 4.89
C ILE A 24 0.65 26.27 4.40
N GLU A 25 0.65 26.74 3.15
CA GLU A 25 -0.58 27.12 2.48
C GLU A 25 -1.41 25.88 2.14
N VAL A 26 -2.71 25.93 2.47
CA VAL A 26 -3.63 24.87 2.07
C VAL A 26 -3.72 24.84 0.54
N PRO A 27 -3.50 23.68 -0.12
CA PRO A 27 -3.59 23.58 -1.57
C PRO A 27 -4.90 24.18 -2.11
N ARG A 28 -4.83 24.92 -3.22
CA ARG A 28 -5.98 25.64 -3.80
C ARG A 28 -7.20 24.75 -4.02
N GLU A 29 -6.98 23.50 -4.40
CA GLU A 29 -8.01 22.48 -4.64
C GLU A 29 -8.81 22.16 -3.37
N ILE A 30 -8.19 22.26 -2.19
CA ILE A 30 -8.82 22.06 -0.87
C ILE A 30 -9.43 23.36 -0.36
N ALA A 31 -8.72 24.48 -0.51
CA ALA A 31 -9.20 25.80 -0.11
C ALA A 31 -10.50 26.18 -0.86
N ALA A 32 -10.59 25.86 -2.16
CA ALA A 32 -11.78 26.08 -2.97
C ALA A 32 -13.03 25.36 -2.44
N LYS A 33 -12.85 24.24 -1.74
CA LYS A 33 -13.95 23.50 -1.13
C LYS A 33 -14.53 24.20 0.09
N ARG A 34 -13.86 25.22 0.68
CA ARG A 34 -14.30 25.91 1.92
C ARG A 34 -14.76 24.93 3.00
N ALA A 35 -14.05 23.81 3.12
CA ALA A 35 -14.35 22.71 4.03
C ALA A 35 -13.34 22.62 5.18
N VAL A 36 -12.23 23.34 5.04
CA VAL A 36 -11.09 23.36 5.96
C VAL A 36 -10.88 24.81 6.39
N ILE A 37 -10.64 25.02 7.68
CA ILE A 37 -10.22 26.31 8.24
C ILE A 37 -8.76 26.18 8.63
N ASN A 38 -7.95 27.07 8.06
CA ASN A 38 -6.56 27.22 8.41
C ASN A 38 -6.42 28.50 9.24
N VAL A 39 -6.14 28.37 10.53
CA VAL A 39 -5.79 29.52 11.38
C VAL A 39 -4.33 29.84 11.09
N HIS A 40 -4.06 31.05 10.62
CA HIS A 40 -2.73 31.50 10.27
C HIS A 40 -1.97 31.88 11.54
N THR A 41 -0.92 31.12 11.83
CA THR A 41 -0.13 31.32 13.03
C THR A 41 1.35 31.48 12.72
N MET A 42 2.03 32.26 13.56
CA MET A 42 3.50 32.41 13.52
C MET A 42 4.19 31.44 14.49
N ASP A 43 3.43 30.84 15.41
CA ASP A 43 3.92 29.83 16.34
C ASP A 43 3.86 28.43 15.72
N ASN A 44 4.54 27.44 16.32
CA ASN A 44 4.48 26.06 15.87
C ASN A 44 3.26 25.28 16.41
N ALA A 45 2.16 25.98 16.74
CA ALA A 45 1.01 25.42 17.46
C ALA A 45 -0.24 25.16 16.61
N CYS A 46 -0.11 24.97 15.28
CA CYS A 46 -1.23 24.74 14.36
C CYS A 46 -2.21 23.64 14.80
N PHE A 47 -1.72 22.58 15.46
CA PHE A 47 -2.57 21.53 16.01
C PHE A 47 -3.52 22.09 17.08
N ALA A 48 -2.98 22.84 18.04
CA ALA A 48 -3.76 23.41 19.13
C ALA A 48 -4.77 24.44 18.58
N TRP A 49 -4.33 25.32 17.68
CA TRP A 49 -5.22 26.26 17.01
C TRP A 49 -6.33 25.60 16.19
N SER A 50 -6.03 24.48 15.51
CA SER A 50 -7.04 23.70 14.80
C SER A 50 -8.10 23.11 15.75
N VAL A 51 -7.67 22.61 16.92
CA VAL A 51 -8.59 22.09 17.93
C VAL A 51 -9.42 23.22 18.54
N VAL A 52 -8.80 24.36 18.86
CA VAL A 52 -9.53 25.55 19.36
C VAL A 52 -10.56 26.02 18.35
N ALA A 53 -10.20 26.12 17.07
CA ALA A 53 -11.11 26.55 16.03
C ALA A 53 -12.35 25.63 15.91
N ALA A 54 -12.18 24.34 16.18
CA ALA A 54 -13.27 23.37 16.20
C ALA A 54 -14.17 23.50 17.44
N LEU A 55 -13.58 23.77 18.61
CA LEU A 55 -14.31 23.88 19.88
C LEU A 55 -14.98 25.25 20.07
N TYR A 56 -14.39 26.31 19.51
CA TYR A 56 -14.84 27.69 19.62
C TYR A 56 -14.96 28.31 18.21
N PRO A 57 -15.89 27.82 17.37
CA PRO A 57 -15.96 28.23 15.97
C PRO A 57 -16.34 29.71 15.83
N ALA A 58 -15.47 30.49 15.20
CA ALA A 58 -15.74 31.87 14.82
C ALA A 58 -16.65 31.96 13.58
N GLU A 59 -17.46 33.01 13.50
CA GLU A 59 -18.33 33.28 12.34
C GLU A 59 -17.61 34.04 11.22
N LYS A 60 -16.73 34.97 11.59
CA LYS A 60 -15.99 35.86 10.68
C LYS A 60 -14.50 35.77 10.96
N TYR A 61 -13.70 36.04 9.93
CA TYR A 61 -12.24 36.05 10.00
C TYR A 61 -11.67 34.78 10.65
N THR A 62 -12.21 33.62 10.23
CA THR A 62 -11.88 32.31 10.78
C THR A 62 -10.41 31.92 10.59
N GLU A 63 -9.70 32.63 9.74
CA GLU A 63 -8.28 32.47 9.48
C GLU A 63 -7.38 33.20 10.50
N ARG A 64 -7.93 34.09 11.33
CA ARG A 64 -7.15 34.91 12.28
C ARG A 64 -7.13 34.29 13.67
N GLU A 65 -5.95 34.24 14.29
CA GLU A 65 -5.79 33.83 15.70
C GLU A 65 -6.67 34.65 16.65
N SER A 66 -6.76 35.97 16.42
CA SER A 66 -7.53 36.90 17.25
C SER A 66 -9.04 36.60 17.31
N SER A 67 -9.54 35.77 16.40
CA SER A 67 -10.94 35.33 16.38
C SER A 67 -11.24 34.23 17.40
N TYR A 68 -10.21 33.73 18.09
CA TYR A 68 -10.29 32.57 18.98
C TYR A 68 -9.66 32.88 20.35
N PRO A 69 -10.12 32.23 21.42
CA PRO A 69 -9.38 32.25 22.68
C PRO A 69 -7.99 31.61 22.48
N HIS A 70 -6.98 32.15 23.16
CA HIS A 70 -5.63 31.60 23.07
C HIS A 70 -5.60 30.14 23.54
N TYR A 71 -4.95 29.25 22.80
CA TYR A 71 -5.05 27.80 23.07
C TYR A 71 -4.57 27.39 24.47
N THR A 72 -3.61 28.10 25.06
CA THR A 72 -3.11 27.81 26.41
C THR A 72 -4.13 28.06 27.51
N THR A 73 -5.17 28.86 27.26
CA THR A 73 -6.20 29.16 28.27
C THR A 73 -7.34 28.14 28.26
N VAL A 74 -7.54 27.45 27.14
CA VAL A 74 -8.67 26.52 26.93
C VAL A 74 -8.25 25.06 26.76
N LEU A 75 -6.98 24.77 26.47
CA LEU A 75 -6.45 23.42 26.30
C LEU A 75 -5.40 23.10 27.38
N ASN A 76 -5.48 21.88 27.91
CA ASN A 76 -4.43 21.29 28.74
C ASN A 76 -3.38 20.60 27.86
N LEU A 77 -2.18 21.19 27.81
CA LEU A 77 -1.04 20.73 27.01
C LEU A 77 0.10 20.17 27.88
N THR A 78 -0.20 19.74 29.11
CA THR A 78 0.83 19.30 30.07
C THR A 78 1.66 18.13 29.54
N GLY A 79 2.96 18.36 29.36
CA GLY A 79 3.91 17.40 28.82
C GLY A 79 3.69 17.04 27.36
N ILE A 80 3.07 17.93 26.57
CA ILE A 80 3.04 17.87 25.11
C ILE A 80 3.90 19.02 24.61
N GLU A 81 4.94 18.68 23.86
CA GLU A 81 5.82 19.67 23.24
C GLU A 81 5.40 19.93 21.81
N PHE A 82 5.59 21.17 21.36
CA PHE A 82 5.38 21.52 19.96
C PHE A 82 6.67 21.28 19.17
N PRO A 83 6.56 20.80 17.92
CA PRO A 83 5.31 20.49 17.22
C PRO A 83 4.70 19.14 17.59
N VAL A 84 3.36 19.11 17.75
CA VAL A 84 2.61 17.91 18.12
C VAL A 84 2.74 16.85 17.02
N THR A 85 3.14 15.64 17.41
CA THR A 85 3.17 14.47 16.52
C THR A 85 1.93 13.61 16.68
N LEU A 86 1.67 12.70 15.74
CA LEU A 86 0.55 11.74 15.85
C LEU A 86 0.61 10.89 17.13
N ARG A 87 1.82 10.68 17.70
CA ARG A 87 2.03 9.90 18.93
C ARG A 87 1.58 10.63 20.18
N ASP A 88 1.53 11.96 20.15
CA ASP A 88 1.13 12.81 21.28
C ASP A 88 -0.40 12.95 21.37
N ILE A 89 -1.12 12.73 20.27
CA ILE A 89 -2.58 12.91 20.20
C ILE A 89 -3.34 12.03 21.21
N PRO A 90 -3.03 10.73 21.40
CA PRO A 90 -3.68 9.94 22.44
C PRO A 90 -3.53 10.53 23.84
N LYS A 91 -2.38 11.17 24.14
CA LYS A 91 -2.17 11.87 25.41
C LYS A 91 -3.04 13.12 25.47
N PHE A 92 -3.08 13.91 24.40
CA PHE A 92 -3.93 15.09 24.29
C PHE A 92 -5.42 14.77 24.52
N GLU A 93 -5.95 13.72 23.89
CA GLU A 93 -7.35 13.29 23.99
C GLU A 93 -7.74 12.91 25.43
N ARG A 94 -6.80 12.35 26.20
CA ARG A 94 -6.99 12.04 27.62
C ARG A 94 -7.01 13.29 28.49
N LEU A 95 -6.14 14.26 28.21
CA LEU A 95 -6.02 15.49 29.01
C LEU A 95 -7.21 16.45 28.83
N ASN A 96 -7.84 16.45 27.65
CA ASN A 96 -8.85 17.45 27.30
C ASN A 96 -10.27 16.87 27.17
N THR A 97 -10.46 15.55 27.32
CA THR A 97 -11.74 14.87 27.09
C THR A 97 -12.32 15.17 25.70
N VAL A 98 -11.44 15.27 24.71
CA VAL A 98 -11.76 15.45 23.29
C VAL A 98 -11.30 14.20 22.53
N SER A 99 -11.95 13.88 21.42
CA SER A 99 -11.54 12.81 20.51
C SER A 99 -11.17 13.40 19.14
N ILE A 100 -10.11 12.89 18.52
CA ILE A 100 -9.50 13.50 17.32
C ILE A 100 -9.29 12.45 16.24
N ASN A 101 -9.80 12.74 15.04
CA ASN A 101 -9.42 12.05 13.83
C ASN A 101 -8.48 12.94 13.01
N VAL A 102 -7.42 12.33 12.46
CA VAL A 102 -6.46 13.00 11.58
C VAL A 102 -6.59 12.39 10.18
N TYR A 103 -6.75 13.25 9.18
CA TYR A 103 -6.76 12.86 7.77
C TYR A 103 -5.56 13.46 7.05
N GLY A 104 -5.10 12.80 6.01
CA GLY A 104 -4.05 13.27 5.11
C GLY A 104 -4.55 13.40 3.69
N ILE A 105 -3.69 13.92 2.83
CA ILE A 105 -3.92 13.93 1.38
C ILE A 105 -2.81 13.14 0.71
N GLU A 106 -3.19 12.14 -0.06
CA GLU A 106 -2.29 11.39 -0.94
C GLU A 106 -2.95 11.29 -2.31
N ASN A 107 -2.20 11.56 -3.38
CA ASN A 107 -2.70 11.50 -4.77
C ASN A 107 -4.03 12.27 -4.96
N LYS A 108 -4.15 13.46 -4.37
CA LYS A 108 -5.35 14.34 -4.38
C LYS A 108 -6.59 13.76 -3.70
N GLN A 109 -6.44 12.70 -2.93
CA GLN A 109 -7.53 12.06 -2.18
C GLN A 109 -7.29 12.17 -0.68
N VAL A 110 -8.34 12.50 0.06
CA VAL A 110 -8.33 12.53 1.52
C VAL A 110 -8.51 11.12 2.05
N LEU A 111 -7.65 10.75 2.98
CA LEU A 111 -7.61 9.46 3.64
C LEU A 111 -7.38 9.61 5.16
N PRO A 112 -7.89 8.71 5.99
CA PRO A 112 -7.62 8.74 7.42
C PRO A 112 -6.17 8.31 7.69
N LEU A 113 -5.44 9.12 8.48
CA LEU A 113 -4.10 8.82 8.98
C LEU A 113 -4.13 8.25 10.40
N ARG A 114 -5.07 8.76 11.21
CA ARG A 114 -5.30 8.32 12.58
C ARG A 114 -6.77 8.47 12.89
N LEU A 115 -7.39 7.41 13.40
CA LEU A 115 -8.75 7.43 13.89
C LEU A 115 -8.75 7.19 15.39
N THR A 116 -9.60 7.91 16.11
CA THR A 116 -9.83 7.66 17.53
C THR A 116 -10.68 6.41 17.72
N SER A 117 -10.28 5.52 18.64
CA SER A 117 -11.08 4.33 18.96
C SER A 117 -12.37 4.69 19.71
N ASP A 118 -12.28 5.71 20.57
CA ASP A 118 -13.35 6.17 21.45
C ASP A 118 -13.83 7.57 21.06
N LYS A 119 -14.95 7.63 20.31
CA LYS A 119 -15.53 8.89 19.84
C LYS A 119 -16.31 9.54 20.98
N LYS A 120 -15.76 10.64 21.49
CA LYS A 120 -16.36 11.47 22.56
C LYS A 120 -17.36 12.46 21.98
N GLU A 121 -18.19 13.04 22.85
CA GLU A 121 -19.13 14.11 22.50
C GLU A 121 -18.43 15.28 21.78
N LYS A 122 -17.30 15.73 22.33
CA LYS A 122 -16.39 16.66 21.66
C LYS A 122 -15.48 15.88 20.72
N HIS A 123 -15.80 15.95 19.43
CA HIS A 123 -15.04 15.26 18.38
C HIS A 123 -14.52 16.25 17.33
N VAL A 124 -13.24 16.18 17.01
CA VAL A 124 -12.57 17.07 16.06
C VAL A 124 -11.92 16.27 14.93
N ASN A 125 -12.22 16.66 13.70
CA ASN A 125 -11.54 16.15 12.52
C ASN A 125 -10.50 17.18 12.08
N VAL A 126 -9.23 16.80 12.01
CA VAL A 126 -8.13 17.65 11.53
C VAL A 126 -7.52 17.10 10.26
N LEU A 127 -7.07 17.98 9.38
CA LEU A 127 -6.35 17.67 8.16
C LEU A 127 -4.87 17.95 8.39
N TYR A 128 -4.04 16.94 8.17
CA TYR A 128 -2.60 17.05 8.10
C TYR A 128 -2.16 17.27 6.66
N LEU A 129 -1.42 18.35 6.43
CA LEU A 129 -0.86 18.75 5.15
C LEU A 129 0.65 18.65 5.23
N GLN A 130 1.31 17.90 4.34
CA GLN A 130 2.77 17.83 4.31
C GLN A 130 3.34 18.99 3.47
N ASP A 131 4.46 19.59 3.89
CA ASP A 131 5.13 20.62 3.08
C ASP A 131 5.79 19.94 1.87
N PRO A 132 5.46 20.33 0.63
CA PRO A 132 6.10 19.77 -0.56
C PRO A 132 7.63 19.96 -0.61
N ARG A 133 8.16 20.92 0.16
CA ARG A 133 9.58 21.28 0.19
C ARG A 133 10.35 20.60 1.31
N ASN A 134 9.66 20.01 2.29
CA ASN A 134 10.29 19.39 3.45
C ASN A 134 9.46 18.21 3.95
N ASP A 135 9.91 16.99 3.64
CA ASP A 135 9.24 15.74 3.99
C ASP A 135 9.03 15.56 5.50
N GLY A 136 9.79 16.27 6.34
CA GLY A 136 9.70 16.19 7.80
C GLY A 136 8.72 17.17 8.44
N VAL A 137 8.12 18.09 7.68
CA VAL A 137 7.32 19.21 8.20
C VAL A 137 5.91 19.18 7.62
N GLY A 138 4.89 19.16 8.48
CA GLY A 138 3.49 19.23 8.08
C GLY A 138 2.68 20.25 8.87
N HIS A 139 1.40 20.37 8.59
CA HIS A 139 0.55 21.41 9.15
C HIS A 139 -0.83 20.86 9.43
N PHE A 140 -1.37 21.18 10.60
CA PHE A 140 -2.73 20.81 10.95
C PHE A 140 -3.70 21.96 10.65
N ALA A 141 -4.81 21.61 10.01
CA ALA A 141 -5.92 22.52 9.78
C ALA A 141 -7.24 21.85 10.19
N TRP A 142 -8.22 22.63 10.64
CA TRP A 142 -9.50 22.08 11.08
C TRP A 142 -10.40 21.73 9.89
N ILE A 143 -10.93 20.49 9.86
CA ILE A 143 -11.96 20.09 8.90
C ILE A 143 -13.34 20.47 9.44
N LYS A 144 -13.82 21.66 9.08
CA LYS A 144 -15.17 22.16 9.41
C LYS A 144 -16.29 21.31 8.79
N ASN A 145 -16.06 20.78 7.58
CA ASN A 145 -17.08 19.99 6.89
C ASN A 145 -16.47 18.84 6.09
N LEU A 146 -16.43 17.64 6.69
CA LEU A 146 -15.86 16.46 6.08
C LEU A 146 -16.57 16.09 4.78
N SER A 147 -17.91 16.07 4.76
CA SER A 147 -18.70 15.74 3.56
C SER A 147 -18.35 16.63 2.36
N ARG A 148 -18.21 17.94 2.58
CA ARG A 148 -17.80 18.89 1.54
C ARG A 148 -16.37 18.65 1.08
N LEU A 149 -15.47 18.27 1.98
CA LEU A 149 -14.08 17.95 1.68
C LEU A 149 -13.96 16.72 0.75
N VAL A 150 -14.66 15.63 1.07
CA VAL A 150 -14.51 14.33 0.38
C VAL A 150 -15.50 14.10 -0.77
N SER A 151 -16.65 14.79 -0.81
CA SER A 151 -17.69 14.57 -1.85
C SER A 151 -17.18 14.67 -3.28
N SER A 152 -16.27 15.62 -3.53
CA SER A 152 -15.63 15.83 -4.83
C SER A 152 -14.75 14.66 -5.30
N GLN A 153 -14.28 13.79 -4.39
CA GLN A 153 -13.51 12.59 -4.75
C GLN A 153 -14.37 11.51 -5.43
N LEU A 154 -15.69 11.53 -5.22
CA LEU A 154 -16.57 10.44 -5.62
C LEU A 154 -17.42 10.75 -6.85
N SER A 155 -18.02 11.94 -6.94
CA SER A 155 -18.81 12.28 -8.12
C SER A 155 -19.04 13.79 -8.27
N ARG A 156 -19.30 14.22 -9.51
CA ARG A 156 -19.70 15.60 -9.85
C ARG A 156 -21.15 15.96 -9.45
N LYS A 157 -21.95 14.99 -8.98
CA LYS A 157 -23.35 15.20 -8.57
C LYS A 157 -23.42 15.96 -7.24
N LYS A 158 -24.33 16.94 -7.16
CA LYS A 158 -24.48 17.91 -6.04
C LYS A 158 -25.33 17.43 -4.86
N ASN A 159 -25.77 16.16 -4.85
CA ASN A 159 -26.62 15.66 -3.78
C ASN A 159 -25.85 15.60 -2.46
N LYS A 160 -26.50 15.98 -1.35
CA LYS A 160 -25.90 15.89 -0.01
C LYS A 160 -25.59 14.43 0.31
N LYS A 161 -24.32 14.13 0.52
CA LYS A 161 -23.83 12.80 0.92
C LYS A 161 -23.44 12.84 2.39
N LEU A 162 -23.91 11.88 3.18
CA LEU A 162 -23.50 11.73 4.57
C LEU A 162 -22.35 10.73 4.60
N PHE A 163 -21.25 11.08 5.25
CA PHE A 163 -20.05 10.23 5.27
C PHE A 163 -19.82 9.70 6.67
N CYS A 164 -19.43 8.43 6.74
CA CYS A 164 -18.80 7.89 7.95
C CYS A 164 -17.39 8.47 8.07
N ASP A 165 -17.05 8.99 9.24
CA ASP A 165 -15.73 9.58 9.50
C ASP A 165 -14.61 8.52 9.60
N ARG A 166 -14.93 7.28 9.99
CA ARG A 166 -13.95 6.18 10.02
C ARG A 166 -13.60 5.65 8.62
N CYS A 167 -14.58 5.12 7.90
CA CYS A 167 -14.33 4.41 6.64
C CYS A 167 -14.47 5.30 5.38
N LEU A 168 -14.94 6.55 5.53
CA LEU A 168 -15.24 7.46 4.43
C LEU A 168 -16.27 6.94 3.41
N HIS A 169 -17.04 5.90 3.74
CA HIS A 169 -18.18 5.45 2.95
C HIS A 169 -19.34 6.44 3.06
N TYR A 170 -20.09 6.61 1.97
CA TYR A 170 -21.19 7.57 1.91
C TYR A 170 -22.56 6.89 1.95
N PHE A 171 -23.52 7.58 2.56
CA PHE A 171 -24.89 7.15 2.73
C PHE A 171 -25.84 8.27 2.29
N GLY A 172 -27.00 7.86 1.78
CA GLY A 172 -28.07 8.78 1.36
C GLY A 172 -28.97 9.25 2.51
N SER A 173 -28.94 8.59 3.67
CA SER A 173 -29.77 8.94 4.83
C SER A 173 -29.00 8.80 6.15
N SER A 174 -29.38 9.62 7.14
CA SER A 174 -28.72 9.65 8.45
C SER A 174 -28.91 8.34 9.21
N GLN A 175 -30.08 7.71 9.08
CA GLN A 175 -30.40 6.45 9.74
C GLN A 175 -29.48 5.31 9.25
N LYS A 176 -29.22 5.23 7.94
CA LYS A 176 -28.29 4.23 7.38
C LYS A 176 -26.86 4.45 7.85
N LEU A 177 -26.44 5.71 7.96
CA LEU A 177 -25.13 6.05 8.52
C LEU A 177 -25.01 5.62 9.98
N GLN A 178 -26.01 5.91 10.82
CA GLN A 178 -25.99 5.53 12.24
C GLN A 178 -25.93 4.01 12.43
N THR A 179 -26.72 3.25 11.67
CA THR A 179 -26.64 1.77 11.70
C THR A 179 -25.25 1.29 11.30
N HIS A 180 -24.67 1.86 10.24
CA HIS A 180 -23.32 1.51 9.81
C HIS A 180 -22.23 1.88 10.85
N GLU A 181 -22.34 3.02 11.53
CA GLU A 181 -21.32 3.47 12.50
C GLU A 181 -21.11 2.47 13.64
N VAL A 182 -22.18 1.80 14.10
CA VAL A 182 -22.12 0.77 15.15
C VAL A 182 -21.25 -0.42 14.73
N ASP A 183 -21.41 -0.90 13.51
CA ASP A 183 -20.65 -2.04 12.99
C ASP A 183 -19.25 -1.62 12.55
N CYS A 184 -19.13 -0.43 11.93
CA CYS A 184 -17.88 0.12 11.45
C CYS A 184 -16.88 0.35 12.58
N GLN A 185 -17.34 0.82 13.75
CA GLN A 185 -16.49 0.99 14.93
C GLN A 185 -15.93 -0.33 15.46
N LYS A 186 -16.64 -1.46 15.27
CA LYS A 186 -16.21 -2.77 15.77
C LYS A 186 -15.28 -3.50 14.81
N LEU A 187 -15.41 -3.24 13.51
CA LEU A 187 -14.77 -4.04 12.46
C LEU A 187 -13.60 -3.34 11.76
N ASN A 188 -13.60 -2.00 11.68
CA ASN A 188 -12.66 -1.27 10.84
C ASN A 188 -11.72 -0.39 11.68
N ASP A 189 -10.45 -0.77 11.75
CA ASP A 189 -9.37 0.09 12.28
C ASP A 189 -8.92 1.15 11.27
N CYS A 190 -9.18 0.93 9.97
CA CYS A 190 -8.76 1.81 8.88
C CYS A 190 -9.78 1.86 7.73
N ALA A 191 -9.68 2.88 6.87
CA ALA A 191 -10.47 2.93 5.65
C ALA A 191 -9.98 1.87 4.65
N ILE A 192 -10.84 0.90 4.35
CA ILE A 192 -10.56 -0.15 3.36
C ILE A 192 -10.75 0.44 1.96
N ARG A 193 -9.65 0.52 1.20
CA ARG A 193 -9.69 0.85 -0.22
C ARG A 193 -9.55 -0.42 -1.04
N LEU A 194 -10.64 -0.82 -1.68
CA LEU A 194 -10.59 -1.90 -2.66
C LEU A 194 -9.96 -1.38 -3.97
N PRO A 195 -9.22 -2.23 -4.71
CA PRO A 195 -8.73 -1.89 -6.04
C PRO A 195 -9.87 -1.45 -6.96
N SER A 196 -9.63 -0.44 -7.80
CA SER A 196 -10.56 -0.07 -8.86
C SER A 196 -10.46 -1.06 -10.03
N GLU A 197 -11.38 -1.01 -11.00
CA GLU A 197 -11.24 -1.85 -12.21
C GLU A 197 -9.93 -1.59 -12.97
N ASN A 198 -9.39 -0.37 -12.86
CA ASN A 198 -8.12 -0.02 -13.48
C ASN A 198 -6.91 -0.55 -12.68
N ASP A 199 -7.08 -0.74 -11.38
CA ASP A 199 -6.02 -1.22 -10.46
C ASP A 199 -6.22 -2.70 -10.09
N ARG A 200 -7.10 -3.41 -10.82
CA ARG A 200 -7.46 -4.80 -10.50
C ARG A 200 -6.31 -5.79 -10.71
N TRP A 201 -5.30 -5.40 -11.47
CA TRP A 201 -4.15 -6.23 -11.79
C TRP A 201 -2.93 -5.72 -11.04
N LEU A 202 -2.34 -6.60 -10.23
CA LEU A 202 -1.04 -6.35 -9.63
C LEU A 202 0.03 -6.77 -10.64
N GLU A 203 0.93 -5.84 -10.96
CA GLU A 203 2.09 -6.09 -11.79
C GLU A 203 3.39 -5.93 -10.99
N PHE A 204 4.40 -6.73 -11.33
CA PHE A 204 5.70 -6.61 -10.71
C PHE A 204 6.44 -5.42 -11.34
N GLY A 205 6.58 -4.32 -10.58
CA GLY A 205 7.32 -3.15 -11.07
C GLY A 205 8.83 -3.38 -11.19
N ASN A 206 9.39 -4.31 -10.41
CA ASN A 206 10.83 -4.58 -10.45
C ASN A 206 11.14 -6.08 -10.45
N HIS A 207 11.30 -6.64 -11.65
CA HIS A 207 11.54 -8.08 -11.84
C HIS A 207 12.84 -8.58 -11.20
N CYS A 208 13.84 -7.71 -10.97
CA CYS A 208 15.10 -8.12 -10.34
C CYS A 208 14.96 -8.39 -8.83
N ASN A 209 13.88 -7.92 -8.20
CA ASN A 209 13.57 -8.17 -6.79
C ASN A 209 12.78 -9.47 -6.57
N ARG A 210 12.56 -10.27 -7.61
CA ARG A 210 11.92 -11.57 -7.47
C ARG A 210 12.86 -12.51 -6.72
N GLU A 211 12.30 -13.28 -5.81
CA GLU A 211 13.03 -14.36 -5.16
C GLU A 211 13.53 -15.33 -6.23
N ARG A 212 14.82 -15.68 -6.19
CA ARG A 212 15.42 -16.57 -7.17
C ARG A 212 14.81 -17.96 -7.01
N VAL A 213 14.31 -18.52 -8.11
CA VAL A 213 13.79 -19.89 -8.13
C VAL A 213 14.91 -20.85 -7.70
N PRO A 214 14.63 -21.81 -6.79
CA PRO A 214 15.64 -22.66 -6.20
C PRO A 214 16.38 -23.55 -7.20
N PHE A 215 15.70 -23.99 -8.27
CA PHE A 215 16.27 -24.83 -9.32
C PHE A 215 15.91 -24.27 -10.70
N VAL A 216 16.91 -24.18 -11.59
CA VAL A 216 16.74 -23.76 -12.99
C VAL A 216 17.40 -24.79 -13.89
N VAL A 217 16.73 -25.16 -14.98
CA VAL A 217 17.26 -26.09 -15.99
C VAL A 217 17.52 -25.32 -17.28
N TYR A 218 18.77 -25.33 -17.72
CA TYR A 218 19.18 -24.85 -19.04
C TYR A 218 19.41 -26.07 -19.92
N ALA A 219 18.72 -26.17 -21.06
CA ALA A 219 18.86 -27.30 -21.97
C ALA A 219 19.12 -26.80 -23.38
N ASP A 220 19.95 -27.55 -24.11
CA ASP A 220 20.31 -27.26 -25.48
C ASP A 220 20.35 -28.54 -26.32
N LEU A 221 19.94 -28.43 -27.59
CA LEU A 221 19.70 -29.53 -28.50
C LEU A 221 20.49 -29.35 -29.79
N GLU A 222 21.18 -30.41 -30.20
CA GLU A 222 21.90 -30.46 -31.47
C GLU A 222 21.20 -31.44 -32.42
N CYS A 223 20.99 -30.98 -33.65
CA CYS A 223 20.25 -31.72 -34.67
C CYS A 223 21.15 -32.07 -35.85
N VAL A 224 20.98 -33.28 -36.37
CA VAL A 224 21.49 -33.67 -37.68
C VAL A 224 20.47 -33.23 -38.72
N LEU A 225 20.95 -32.56 -39.76
CA LEU A 225 20.13 -32.11 -40.88
C LEU A 225 20.04 -33.23 -41.91
N ARG A 226 18.88 -33.90 -41.99
CA ARG A 226 18.61 -34.87 -43.05
C ARG A 226 17.95 -34.15 -44.22
N LYS A 227 18.55 -34.25 -45.41
CA LYS A 227 17.91 -33.74 -46.63
C LYS A 227 16.66 -34.56 -46.95
N THR A 228 15.60 -33.88 -47.35
CA THR A 228 14.35 -34.50 -47.80
C THR A 228 14.24 -34.34 -49.32
N GLU A 229 13.57 -35.27 -49.98
CA GLU A 229 13.28 -35.17 -51.42
C GLU A 229 11.83 -34.75 -51.65
N PRO A 230 11.54 -34.00 -52.73
CA PRO A 230 10.19 -33.59 -53.05
C PRO A 230 9.33 -34.81 -53.41
N ASN A 231 8.20 -34.97 -52.73
CA ASN A 231 7.25 -36.07 -52.97
C ASN A 231 6.58 -36.03 -54.37
N LYS A 232 6.78 -34.97 -55.16
CA LYS A 232 6.25 -34.79 -56.52
C LYS A 232 7.27 -34.01 -57.36
N GLU A 233 7.43 -34.38 -58.63
CA GLU A 233 8.38 -33.74 -59.56
C GLU A 233 8.08 -32.24 -59.80
N ASP A 234 6.84 -31.78 -59.59
CA ASP A 234 6.39 -30.38 -59.81
C ASP A 234 5.99 -29.62 -58.52
N ALA A 235 6.59 -29.93 -57.37
CA ALA A 235 6.30 -29.19 -56.13
C ALA A 235 7.00 -27.82 -56.10
N SER A 236 6.22 -26.73 -56.08
CA SER A 236 6.74 -25.34 -56.01
C SER A 236 7.40 -24.96 -54.68
N SER A 237 7.14 -25.73 -53.62
CA SER A 237 7.84 -25.64 -52.33
C SER A 237 7.83 -27.01 -51.65
N TYR A 238 8.94 -27.40 -51.02
CA TYR A 238 9.03 -28.61 -50.20
C TYR A 238 9.99 -28.40 -49.02
N GLU A 239 9.80 -29.18 -47.97
CA GLU A 239 10.69 -29.21 -46.80
C GLU A 239 12.02 -29.83 -47.19
N TYR A 240 13.02 -29.03 -47.56
CA TYR A 240 14.30 -29.54 -48.07
C TYR A 240 15.18 -30.19 -46.99
N GLN A 241 14.91 -29.94 -45.70
CA GLN A 241 15.66 -30.49 -44.57
C GLN A 241 14.74 -30.83 -43.38
N GLN A 242 15.02 -31.96 -42.75
CA GLN A 242 14.43 -32.40 -41.50
C GLN A 242 15.51 -32.35 -40.39
N HIS A 243 15.19 -31.68 -39.28
CA HIS A 243 16.05 -31.62 -38.10
C HIS A 243 15.80 -32.85 -37.23
N GLU A 244 16.75 -33.77 -37.22
CA GLU A 244 16.71 -34.96 -36.36
C GLU A 244 17.59 -34.73 -35.15
N VAL A 245 16.99 -34.63 -33.96
CA VAL A 245 17.75 -34.46 -32.72
C VAL A 245 18.69 -35.65 -32.53
N PHE A 246 19.97 -35.36 -32.34
CA PHE A 246 21.01 -36.38 -32.15
C PHE A 246 21.70 -36.27 -30.79
N SER A 247 21.64 -35.09 -30.19
CA SER A 247 22.42 -34.75 -29.01
C SER A 247 21.64 -33.76 -28.15
N ILE A 248 21.63 -34.00 -26.84
CA ILE A 248 21.07 -33.07 -25.85
C ILE A 248 22.06 -32.89 -24.71
N GLY A 249 22.24 -31.65 -24.28
CA GLY A 249 22.91 -31.30 -23.04
C GLY A 249 21.97 -30.49 -22.16
N TYR A 250 21.99 -30.73 -20.84
CA TYR A 250 21.29 -29.85 -19.91
C TYR A 250 22.10 -29.64 -18.63
N TYR A 251 21.96 -28.45 -18.07
CA TYR A 251 22.55 -28.01 -16.82
C TYR A 251 21.45 -27.65 -15.83
N VAL A 252 21.45 -28.31 -14.68
CA VAL A 252 20.63 -27.94 -13.53
C VAL A 252 21.45 -27.03 -12.64
N ARG A 253 20.94 -25.85 -12.33
CA ARG A 253 21.51 -24.92 -11.37
C ARG A 253 20.63 -24.84 -10.13
N CYS A 254 21.20 -25.14 -8.97
CA CYS A 254 20.59 -24.81 -7.68
C CYS A 254 21.08 -23.43 -7.21
N SER A 255 20.19 -22.62 -6.65
CA SER A 255 20.53 -21.23 -6.27
C SER A 255 21.22 -21.08 -4.92
N TYR A 256 21.11 -22.09 -4.05
CA TYR A 256 21.61 -22.05 -2.66
C TYR A 256 22.61 -23.16 -2.32
N ASP A 257 22.70 -24.22 -3.13
CA ASP A 257 23.68 -25.30 -2.93
C ASP A 257 24.26 -25.77 -4.27
N ASP A 258 25.50 -25.37 -4.53
CA ASP A 258 26.20 -25.69 -5.77
C ASP A 258 26.42 -27.19 -5.96
N THR A 259 26.44 -27.99 -4.88
CA THR A 259 26.62 -29.46 -4.98
C THR A 259 25.43 -30.16 -5.62
N LEU A 260 24.25 -29.52 -5.61
CA LEU A 260 23.04 -29.99 -6.27
C LEU A 260 22.97 -29.56 -7.75
N SER A 261 23.94 -28.77 -8.22
CA SER A 261 24.04 -28.38 -9.63
C SER A 261 24.77 -29.44 -10.42
N ALA A 262 24.24 -29.82 -11.59
CA ALA A 262 24.82 -30.89 -12.40
C ALA A 262 24.61 -30.65 -13.89
N TYR A 263 25.65 -30.94 -14.67
CA TYR A 263 25.56 -31.01 -16.13
C TYR A 263 25.46 -32.47 -16.57
N GLN A 264 24.53 -32.76 -17.48
CA GLN A 264 24.42 -34.06 -18.11
C GLN A 264 24.19 -33.90 -19.60
N PHE A 265 24.67 -34.85 -20.38
CA PHE A 265 24.45 -34.87 -21.82
C PHE A 265 24.32 -36.29 -22.33
N ARG A 266 23.66 -36.43 -23.47
CA ARG A 266 23.54 -37.71 -24.16
C ARG A 266 23.55 -37.51 -25.66
N ARG A 267 24.27 -38.41 -26.34
CA ARG A 267 24.42 -38.44 -27.79
C ARG A 267 24.03 -39.80 -28.33
N ASP A 268 22.77 -39.96 -28.66
CA ASP A 268 22.25 -41.13 -29.36
C ASP A 268 20.84 -40.83 -29.91
N LYS A 269 20.31 -41.77 -30.69
CA LYS A 269 18.95 -41.68 -31.26
C LYS A 269 17.84 -41.65 -30.19
N ASN A 270 18.16 -42.04 -28.95
CA ASN A 270 17.22 -42.09 -27.83
C ASN A 270 17.40 -40.90 -26.86
N CYS A 271 18.16 -39.88 -27.25
CA CYS A 271 18.52 -38.75 -26.40
C CYS A 271 17.29 -38.01 -25.83
N ILE A 272 16.23 -37.84 -26.64
CA ILE A 272 14.97 -37.22 -26.20
C ILE A 272 14.26 -38.07 -25.14
N ALA A 273 14.08 -39.38 -25.39
CA ALA A 273 13.42 -40.27 -24.46
C ALA A 273 14.19 -40.43 -23.14
N TRP A 274 15.52 -40.31 -23.20
CA TRP A 274 16.36 -40.25 -22.01
C TRP A 274 16.20 -38.92 -21.27
N PHE A 275 16.21 -37.79 -21.96
CA PHE A 275 16.06 -36.47 -21.35
C PHE A 275 14.72 -36.32 -20.63
N ALA A 276 13.63 -36.77 -21.25
CA ALA A 276 12.31 -36.77 -20.61
C ALA A 276 12.31 -37.58 -19.29
N ARG A 277 12.98 -38.74 -19.27
CA ARG A 277 13.15 -39.54 -18.04
C ARG A 277 13.99 -38.79 -17.01
N GLN A 278 15.09 -38.17 -17.42
CA GLN A 278 15.94 -37.39 -16.52
C GLN A 278 15.20 -36.18 -15.91
N LEU A 279 14.37 -35.48 -16.68
CA LEU A 279 13.54 -34.39 -16.16
C LEU A 279 12.50 -34.90 -15.15
N ASN A 280 11.88 -36.05 -15.42
CA ASN A 280 10.95 -36.67 -14.48
C ASN A 280 11.66 -37.07 -13.17
N ASP A 281 12.81 -37.72 -13.26
CA ASP A 281 13.59 -38.10 -12.08
C ASP A 281 14.08 -36.86 -11.30
N LEU A 282 14.49 -35.81 -12.02
CA LEU A 282 14.84 -34.52 -11.43
C LEU A 282 13.65 -33.90 -10.68
N ALA A 283 12.46 -33.93 -11.26
CA ALA A 283 11.26 -33.40 -10.61
C ALA A 283 10.96 -34.11 -9.29
N HIS A 284 11.14 -35.43 -9.23
CA HIS A 284 11.00 -36.20 -7.99
C HIS A 284 12.07 -35.80 -6.96
N ARG A 285 13.36 -35.76 -7.35
CA ARG A 285 14.44 -35.34 -6.45
C ARG A 285 14.24 -33.93 -5.91
N VAL A 286 13.87 -32.98 -6.77
CA VAL A 286 13.61 -31.59 -6.40
C VAL A 286 12.40 -31.50 -5.46
N LYS A 287 11.35 -32.29 -5.71
CA LYS A 287 10.19 -32.36 -4.81
C LYS A 287 10.59 -32.86 -3.43
N ASP A 288 11.43 -33.89 -3.34
CA ASP A 288 11.88 -34.43 -2.06
C ASP A 288 12.73 -33.39 -1.30
N ILE A 289 13.61 -32.68 -2.00
CA ILE A 289 14.43 -31.59 -1.41
C ILE A 289 13.54 -30.44 -0.92
N ILE A 290 12.59 -29.97 -1.73
CA ILE A 290 11.72 -28.85 -1.38
C ILE A 290 10.72 -29.25 -0.28
N SER A 291 10.34 -30.52 -0.19
CA SER A 291 9.42 -31.04 0.84
C SER A 291 10.13 -31.32 2.17
N ALA A 292 11.45 -31.35 2.21
CA ALA A 292 12.22 -31.54 3.42
C ALA A 292 12.14 -30.29 4.31
N ASN A 293 11.52 -30.43 5.48
CA ASN A 293 11.42 -29.34 6.45
C ASN A 293 12.78 -29.11 7.14
N VAL A 294 13.51 -28.08 6.73
CA VAL A 294 14.76 -27.65 7.37
C VAL A 294 14.45 -26.56 8.40
N PRO A 295 15.07 -26.57 9.60
CA PRO A 295 14.97 -25.46 10.55
C PRO A 295 15.41 -24.14 9.91
N MET A 296 14.66 -23.07 10.16
CA MET A 296 15.04 -21.73 9.71
C MET A 296 16.34 -21.31 10.41
N GLU A 297 17.32 -20.80 9.66
CA GLU A 297 18.52 -20.22 10.25
C GLU A 297 18.13 -19.07 11.19
N ALA A 298 18.77 -19.03 12.36
CA ALA A 298 18.53 -17.95 13.30
C ALA A 298 19.01 -16.65 12.66
N LEU A 299 18.10 -15.69 12.47
CA LEU A 299 18.46 -14.33 12.06
C LEU A 299 19.41 -13.77 13.12
N SER A 300 20.70 -13.63 12.78
CA SER A 300 21.67 -12.95 13.61
C SER A 300 21.22 -11.51 13.80
N LYS A 301 21.26 -11.04 15.06
CA LYS A 301 20.93 -9.66 15.43
C LYS A 301 21.88 -8.65 14.80
#